data_AF-A0A0L6WLT3-F1
#
_entry.id   AF-A0A0L6WLT3-F1
#
_cell.length_a   1.000
_cell.length_b   1.000
_cell.length_c   1.000
_cell.angle_alpha   90.00
_cell.angle_beta   90.00
_cell.angle_gamma   90.00
#
_symmetry.space_group_name_H-M   'P 1'
#
loop_
_entity.id
_entity.type
_entity.pdbx_description
1 polymer ?
#
loop_
_entity_poly.entity_id
_entity_poly.type
_entity_poly.pdbx_seq_one_letter_code
_entity_poly.pdbx_strand_id
1 'polypeptide(L)'
;MNYADCRCGSATCDKFDSTKAKWFKIDQQGQDASGKWIQAELPAGQPVTVTLPNTLAPGNYLIRHEIIALQGAVSMGGAEFYPSCSQFTVGGSQTGAPTDKELVSFPGAYSDSDPGIFDPDVFKH
;
A
#
# COMPACT_ATOMS: atom_id res chain seq x y z
N MET A 1 -1.48 -4.44 -0.72
CA MET A 1 -0.20 -3.68 -0.63
C MET A 1 -0.33 -2.64 0.46
N ASN A 2 0.73 -2.34 1.20
CA ASN A 2 0.73 -1.37 2.29
C ASN A 2 1.79 -0.31 2.03
N TYR A 3 1.37 0.95 2.01
CA TYR A 3 2.27 2.08 1.85
C TYR A 3 2.29 2.91 3.12
N ALA A 4 3.46 3.42 3.45
CA ALA A 4 3.59 4.54 4.38
C ALA A 4 4.02 5.77 3.56
N ASP A 5 3.55 6.94 3.99
CA ASP A 5 4.26 8.24 3.91
C ASP A 5 3.42 9.43 3.45
N CYS A 6 3.24 10.31 4.42
CA CYS A 6 3.60 11.71 4.30
C CYS A 6 4.26 12.04 5.65
N ARG A 7 5.53 12.45 5.67
CA ARG A 7 6.06 13.19 6.81
C ARG A 7 5.26 14.48 6.85
N CYS A 8 4.28 14.54 7.74
CA CYS A 8 3.45 15.74 7.96
C CYS A 8 4.28 16.91 8.55
N GLY A 9 5.62 16.85 8.50
CA GLY A 9 6.56 17.77 9.11
C GLY A 9 6.32 17.84 10.61
N SER A 10 6.37 19.06 11.16
CA SER A 10 5.94 19.36 12.52
C SER A 10 4.43 19.53 12.67
N ALA A 11 3.66 19.46 11.57
CA ALA A 11 2.22 19.54 11.60
C ALA A 11 1.58 18.16 11.82
N THR A 12 0.35 18.18 12.32
CA THR A 12 -0.49 16.99 12.42
C THR A 12 -1.06 16.63 11.05
N CYS A 13 -1.23 15.34 10.77
CA CYS A 13 -1.63 14.89 9.43
C CYS A 13 -3.06 15.29 9.04
N ASP A 14 -3.90 15.76 9.97
CA ASP A 14 -5.24 16.28 9.68
C ASP A 14 -5.22 17.60 8.87
N LYS A 15 -4.07 18.25 8.77
CA LYS A 15 -3.85 19.46 7.96
C LYS A 15 -3.05 19.20 6.69
N PHE A 16 -2.68 17.95 6.44
CA PHE A 16 -1.85 17.60 5.28
C PHE A 16 -2.69 17.51 4.00
N ASP A 17 -2.17 18.08 2.92
CA ASP A 17 -2.75 17.96 1.57
C ASP A 17 -2.35 16.60 0.97
N SER A 18 -3.25 15.62 1.08
CA SER A 18 -3.01 14.24 0.65
C SER A 18 -2.65 14.09 -0.84
N THR A 19 -2.98 15.07 -1.68
CA THR A 19 -2.61 15.05 -3.12
C THR A 19 -1.11 15.22 -3.34
N LYS A 20 -0.38 15.74 -2.34
CA LYS A 20 1.08 15.91 -2.36
C LYS A 20 1.83 14.77 -1.69
N ALA A 21 1.13 13.75 -1.20
CA ALA A 21 1.75 12.61 -0.56
C ALA A 21 2.75 11.91 -1.49
N LYS A 22 3.87 11.49 -0.91
CA LYS A 22 4.87 10.63 -1.53
C LYS A 22 4.94 9.38 -0.69
N TRP A 23 4.62 8.25 -1.28
CA TRP A 23 4.41 6.99 -0.60
C TRP A 23 5.56 6.04 -0.87
N PHE A 24 6.02 5.30 0.12
CA PHE A 24 6.89 4.15 -0.05
C PHE A 24 6.18 2.88 0.42
N LYS A 25 6.44 1.76 -0.26
CA LYS A 25 5.84 0.47 0.08
C LYS A 25 6.57 -0.14 1.27
N ILE A 26 5.83 -0.58 2.28
CA ILE A 26 6.37 -1.25 3.48
C ILE A 26 6.03 -2.73 3.55
N ASP A 27 4.97 -3.16 2.88
CA ASP A 27 4.56 -4.56 2.84
C ASP A 27 3.71 -4.85 1.58
N GLN A 28 3.79 -6.09 1.10
CA GLN A 28 2.92 -6.61 0.05
C GLN A 28 2.76 -8.12 0.20
N GLN A 29 1.53 -8.58 -0.02
CA GLN A 29 1.17 -9.98 -0.07
C GLN A 29 0.30 -10.19 -1.31
N GLY A 30 0.54 -11.27 -2.03
CA GLY A 30 -0.15 -11.60 -3.27
C GLY A 30 -0.61 -13.05 -3.25
N GLN A 31 -0.43 -13.73 -4.37
CA GLN A 31 -0.64 -15.17 -4.49
C GLN A 31 0.55 -15.94 -3.91
N ASP A 32 0.28 -17.02 -3.17
CA ASP A 32 1.31 -17.95 -2.71
C ASP A 32 1.70 -18.98 -3.78
N ALA A 33 2.67 -19.84 -3.48
CA ALA A 33 3.16 -20.86 -4.42
C ALA A 33 2.11 -21.94 -4.77
N SER A 34 0.98 -22.00 -4.07
CA SER A 34 -0.14 -22.92 -4.33
C SER A 34 -1.23 -22.31 -5.21
N GLY A 35 -1.07 -21.05 -5.63
CA GLY A 35 -2.09 -20.32 -6.38
C GLY A 35 -3.14 -19.64 -5.49
N LYS A 36 -2.97 -19.65 -4.16
CA LYS A 36 -3.94 -19.05 -3.24
C LYS A 36 -3.61 -17.58 -2.99
N TRP A 37 -4.59 -16.71 -3.22
CA TRP A 37 -4.49 -15.29 -2.89
C TRP A 37 -4.62 -15.06 -1.38
N ILE A 38 -3.81 -14.16 -0.83
CA ILE A 38 -3.91 -13.75 0.58
C ILE A 38 -5.32 -13.29 0.97
N GLN A 39 -6.09 -12.71 0.04
CA GLN A 39 -7.47 -12.30 0.25
C GLN A 39 -8.39 -13.46 0.67
N ALA A 40 -8.12 -14.68 0.18
CA ALA A 40 -8.85 -15.88 0.59
C ALA A 40 -8.51 -16.31 2.04
N GLU A 41 -7.39 -15.83 2.57
CA GLU A 41 -6.97 -16.08 3.95
C GLU A 41 -7.48 -15.04 4.93
N LEU A 42 -8.00 -13.90 4.44
CA LEU A 42 -8.63 -12.87 5.27
C LEU A 42 -10.03 -13.36 5.68
N PRO A 43 -10.20 -13.99 6.86
CA PRO A 43 -11.51 -14.42 7.30
C PRO A 43 -12.34 -13.17 7.61
N ALA A 44 -13.65 -13.24 7.42
CA ALA A 44 -14.54 -12.14 7.69
C ALA A 44 -14.29 -11.54 9.09
N GLY A 45 -13.75 -10.32 9.13
CA GLY A 45 -13.52 -9.56 10.36
C GLY A 45 -12.15 -9.71 11.03
N GLN A 46 -11.18 -10.42 10.46
CA GLN A 46 -9.83 -10.43 11.03
C GLN A 46 -8.97 -9.26 10.57
N PRO A 47 -8.07 -8.76 11.43
CA PRO A 47 -7.14 -7.70 11.07
C PRO A 47 -6.02 -8.23 10.15
N VAL A 48 -5.58 -7.37 9.24
CA VAL A 48 -4.28 -7.53 8.57
C VAL A 48 -3.22 -6.89 9.47
N THR A 49 -2.14 -7.62 9.71
CA THR A 49 -0.99 -7.09 10.46
C THR A 49 0.06 -6.57 9.50
N VAL A 50 0.55 -5.36 9.75
CA VAL A 50 1.73 -4.80 9.08
C VAL A 50 2.77 -4.45 10.13
N THR A 51 4.03 -4.70 9.82
CA THR A 51 5.16 -4.32 10.66
C THR A 51 5.84 -3.10 10.04
N LEU A 52 6.01 -2.04 10.82
CA LEU A 52 6.75 -0.87 10.37
C LEU A 52 8.24 -1.21 10.25
N PRO A 53 8.97 -0.66 9.25
CA PRO A 53 10.41 -0.81 9.18
C PRO A 53 11.06 -0.37 10.51
N ASN A 54 11.91 -1.22 11.08
CA ASN A 54 12.59 -0.92 12.35
C ASN A 54 13.64 0.19 12.25
N THR A 55 13.89 0.70 11.04
CA THR A 55 14.73 1.86 10.75
C THR A 55 13.94 3.14 10.55
N LEU A 56 12.60 3.10 10.52
CA LEU A 56 11.76 4.25 10.22
C LEU A 56 11.96 5.37 11.26
N ALA A 57 12.35 6.55 10.81
CA ALA A 57 12.58 7.66 11.72
C ALA A 57 11.28 8.12 12.42
N PRO A 58 11.36 8.67 13.65
CA PRO A 58 10.22 9.24 14.36
C PRO A 58 9.51 10.33 13.55
N GLY A 59 8.19 10.44 13.71
CA GLY A 59 7.38 11.44 13.01
C GLY A 59 5.91 11.08 12.90
N ASN A 60 5.12 12.00 12.33
CA ASN A 60 3.73 11.76 11.98
C ASN A 60 3.66 11.22 10.56
N TYR A 61 2.91 10.13 10.36
CA TYR A 61 2.80 9.41 9.10
C TYR A 61 1.35 9.12 8.74
N LEU A 62 1.09 9.05 7.43
CA LEU A 62 -0.08 8.37 6.86
C LEU A 62 0.30 6.94 6.50
N ILE A 63 -0.60 5.99 6.79
CA ILE A 63 -0.55 4.63 6.23
C ILE A 63 -1.72 4.46 5.27
N ARG A 64 -1.44 3.91 4.09
CA ARG A 64 -2.42 3.52 3.08
C ARG A 64 -2.40 1.99 2.96
N HIS A 65 -3.44 1.35 3.47
CA HIS A 65 -3.70 -0.07 3.26
C HIS A 65 -4.57 -0.23 2.02
N GLU A 66 -4.31 -1.24 1.19
CA GLU A 66 -5.09 -1.49 -0.02
C GLU A 66 -5.21 -2.97 -0.33
N ILE A 67 -6.44 -3.37 -0.63
CA ILE A 67 -6.79 -4.61 -1.30
C ILE A 67 -7.06 -4.29 -2.77
N ILE A 68 -6.50 -5.07 -3.69
CA ILE A 68 -6.78 -5.01 -5.13
C ILE A 68 -7.52 -6.29 -5.49
N ALA A 69 -8.80 -6.19 -5.85
CA ALA A 69 -9.61 -7.32 -6.22
C ALA A 69 -9.50 -7.55 -7.74
N LEU A 70 -9.05 -8.75 -8.12
CA LEU A 70 -8.63 -9.06 -9.49
C LEU A 70 -9.64 -9.90 -10.27
N GLN A 71 -10.85 -10.13 -9.74
CA GLN A 71 -11.88 -10.91 -10.43
C GLN A 71 -12.28 -10.32 -11.80
N GLY A 72 -12.11 -9.01 -11.99
CA GLY A 72 -12.34 -8.33 -13.27
C GLY A 72 -11.06 -8.04 -14.07
N ALA A 73 -9.87 -8.40 -13.56
CA ALA A 73 -8.58 -8.04 -14.14
C ALA A 73 -8.29 -8.68 -15.51
N VAL A 74 -9.13 -9.61 -15.96
CA VAL A 74 -9.11 -10.16 -17.34
C VAL A 74 -9.41 -9.11 -18.42
N SER A 75 -9.95 -7.96 -18.03
CA SER A 75 -10.19 -6.80 -18.88
C SER A 75 -9.39 -5.60 -18.36
N MET A 76 -8.79 -4.83 -19.26
CA MET A 76 -8.10 -3.59 -18.90
C MET A 76 -9.06 -2.63 -18.19
N GLY A 77 -8.64 -2.10 -17.03
CA GLY A 77 -9.48 -1.27 -16.16
C GLY A 77 -10.50 -2.04 -15.31
N GLY A 78 -10.47 -3.38 -15.32
CA GLY A 78 -11.39 -4.23 -14.55
C GLY A 78 -10.92 -4.59 -13.14
N ALA A 79 -9.70 -4.23 -12.74
CA ALA A 79 -9.25 -4.38 -11.36
C ALA A 79 -9.94 -3.36 -10.43
N GLU A 80 -10.33 -3.82 -9.24
CA GLU A 80 -11.02 -2.99 -8.25
C GLU A 80 -10.10 -2.67 -7.07
N PHE A 81 -9.94 -1.39 -6.74
CA PHE A 81 -9.02 -0.93 -5.70
C PHE A 81 -9.80 -0.49 -4.46
N TYR A 82 -9.43 -1.02 -3.30
CA TYR A 82 -10.03 -0.70 -2.00
C TYR A 82 -8.99 -0.08 -1.05
N PRO A 83 -8.61 1.19 -1.25
CA PRO A 83 -7.68 1.88 -0.37
C PRO A 83 -8.37 2.40 0.90
N SER A 84 -7.65 2.33 2.02
CA SER A 84 -8.01 2.94 3.29
C SER A 84 -6.78 3.61 3.91
N CYS A 85 -6.97 4.81 4.47
CA CYS A 85 -5.88 5.58 5.05
C CYS A 85 -6.11 5.83 6.55
N SER A 86 -5.04 5.73 7.33
CA SER A 86 -5.00 6.04 8.76
C SER A 86 -3.79 6.93 9.09
N GLN A 87 -3.86 7.65 10.21
CA GLN A 87 -2.77 8.50 10.70
C GLN A 87 -2.15 7.88 11.95
N PHE A 88 -0.82 7.96 12.09
CA PHE A 88 -0.13 7.46 13.27
C PHE A 88 1.15 8.26 13.55
N THR A 89 1.63 8.17 14.79
CA THR A 89 2.88 8.80 15.23
C THR A 89 3.88 7.72 15.58
N VAL A 90 5.07 7.78 14.99
CA VAL A 90 6.22 6.91 15.25
C VAL A 90 7.15 7.63 16.23
N GLY A 91 7.51 6.95 17.32
CA GLY A 91 8.56 7.38 18.25
C GLY A 91 9.91 6.73 17.96
N GLY A 92 10.89 6.91 18.85
CA GLY A 92 12.21 6.27 18.76
C GLY A 92 13.34 7.23 18.43
N SER A 93 14.44 6.70 17.88
CA SER A 93 15.68 7.45 17.57
C SER A 93 16.30 7.03 16.25
N GLN A 94 15.55 6.27 15.45
CA GLN A 94 15.99 5.77 14.15
C GLN A 94 16.08 6.93 13.14
N THR A 95 16.88 6.76 12.09
CA THR A 95 17.15 7.81 11.09
C THR A 95 16.84 7.38 9.66
N GLY A 96 16.23 6.22 9.47
CA GLY A 96 15.88 5.71 8.15
C GLY A 96 14.79 6.55 7.49
N ALA A 97 14.93 6.69 6.17
CA ALA A 97 14.00 7.36 5.29
C ALA A 97 14.03 6.65 3.93
N PRO A 98 12.91 6.63 3.19
CA PRO A 98 12.89 6.17 1.81
C PRO A 98 13.80 7.06 0.94
N THR A 99 14.38 6.47 -0.09
CA THR A 99 15.06 7.17 -1.17
C THR A 99 14.04 7.68 -2.19
N ASP A 100 14.42 8.68 -3.01
CA ASP A 100 13.55 9.20 -4.07
C ASP A 100 13.07 8.13 -5.06
N LYS A 101 13.81 7.03 -5.20
CA LYS A 101 13.46 5.90 -6.08
C LYS A 101 12.40 4.97 -5.49
N GLU A 102 12.23 4.99 -4.17
CA GLU A 102 11.22 4.20 -3.46
C GLU A 102 9.88 4.95 -3.34
N LEU A 103 9.89 6.25 -3.66
CA LEU A 103 8.73 7.13 -3.54
C LEU A 103 7.85 7.11 -4.80
N VAL A 104 6.56 6.96 -4.59
CA VAL A 104 5.52 7.03 -5.63
C VAL A 104 4.42 8.01 -5.25
N SER A 105 3.57 8.39 -6.20
CA SER A 105 2.38 9.21 -5.98
C SER A 105 1.11 8.44 -6.35
N PHE A 106 0.00 8.77 -5.70
CA PHE A 106 -1.33 8.30 -6.07
C PHE A 106 -2.20 9.51 -6.44
N PRO A 107 -2.67 9.64 -7.70
CA PRO A 107 -2.42 8.75 -8.85
C PRO A 107 -0.96 8.78 -9.35
N GLY A 108 -0.53 7.71 -10.05
CA GLY A 108 0.78 7.61 -10.72
C GLY A 108 1.59 6.34 -10.43
N ALA A 109 1.40 5.70 -9.28
CA ALA A 109 2.14 4.48 -8.91
C ALA A 109 1.71 3.23 -9.68
N TYR A 110 0.50 3.25 -10.25
CA TYR A 110 -0.14 2.15 -10.94
C TYR A 110 -0.55 2.58 -12.35
N SER A 111 -0.46 1.66 -13.29
CA SER A 111 -1.02 1.75 -14.64
C SER A 111 -2.02 0.61 -14.87
N ASP A 112 -3.09 0.86 -15.62
CA ASP A 112 -4.04 -0.18 -16.04
C ASP A 112 -3.39 -1.30 -16.87
N SER A 113 -2.19 -1.07 -17.40
CA SER A 113 -1.41 -2.05 -18.15
C SER A 113 -0.41 -2.85 -17.30
N ASP A 114 -0.31 -2.57 -15.99
CA ASP A 114 0.63 -3.30 -15.15
C ASP A 114 0.21 -4.78 -15.05
N PRO A 115 1.15 -5.74 -15.11
CA PRO A 115 0.81 -7.17 -15.14
C PRO A 115 0.14 -7.69 -13.87
N GLY A 116 0.20 -6.93 -12.76
CA GLY A 116 -0.53 -7.23 -11.53
C GLY A 116 -1.90 -6.55 -11.43
N ILE A 117 -2.32 -5.79 -12.46
CA ILE A 117 -3.57 -5.03 -12.53
C ILE A 117 -4.40 -5.49 -13.72
N PHE A 118 -3.77 -5.68 -14.88
CA PHE A 118 -4.36 -6.35 -16.03
C PHE A 118 -3.70 -7.71 -16.21
N ASP A 119 -4.50 -8.75 -16.04
CA ASP A 119 -4.07 -10.14 -16.11
C ASP A 119 -5.15 -10.98 -16.82
N PRO A 120 -4.99 -11.27 -18.13
CA PRO A 120 -5.92 -12.10 -18.88
C PRO A 120 -5.93 -13.57 -18.41
N ASP A 121 -4.96 -13.97 -17.59
CA ASP A 121 -4.75 -15.33 -17.12
C ASP A 121 -4.94 -15.47 -15.60
N VAL A 122 -5.55 -14.48 -14.93
CA VAL A 122 -5.71 -14.44 -13.45
C VAL A 122 -6.34 -15.70 -12.83
N PHE A 123 -7.11 -16.46 -13.61
CA PHE A 123 -7.77 -17.71 -13.19
C PHE A 123 -7.00 -18.99 -13.56
N LYS A 124 -5.81 -18.88 -14.15
CA LYS A 124 -5.01 -20.01 -14.65
C LYS A 124 -3.71 -20.24 -13.87
N HIS A 125 -3.45 -19.39 -12.87
CA HIS A 125 -2.29 -19.49 -11.98
C HIS A 125 -2.48 -20.56 -10.89
#